data_AF-I3E4C1-F1
#
_entry.id   AF-I3E4C1-F1
#
_cell.length_a   1.000
_cell.length_b   1.000
_cell.length_c   1.000
_cell.angle_alpha   90.00
_cell.angle_beta   90.00
_cell.angle_gamma   90.00
#
_symmetry.space_group_name_H-M   'P 1'
#
loop_
_entity.id
_entity.type
_entity.pdbx_description
1 polymer ?
#
loop_
_entity_poly.entity_id
_entity_poly.type
_entity_poly.pdbx_seq_one_letter_code
_entity_poly.pdbx_strand_id
1 'polypeptide(L)'
;MSMPTIPEEPHRPNEKEVIIDLLESIALEEIALSHLLKAEAEKVQAFVGKKFDFPTRPSNKDIIKFNKGVNRFLDKIVMKEWLLLTKLENVLELIDKDHCKKKHDHDHHGDESKNESSSDESREDSSNESND
;
A
#
# COMPACT_ATOMS: atom_id res chain seq x y z
N MET A 1 1.55 39.05 -8.56
CA MET A 1 2.78 38.27 -8.79
C MET A 1 2.40 37.02 -9.56
N SER A 2 2.97 36.79 -10.75
CA SER A 2 2.71 35.58 -11.54
C SER A 2 3.43 34.38 -10.92
N MET A 3 2.77 33.22 -10.93
CA MET A 3 3.35 31.97 -10.45
C MET A 3 4.53 31.56 -11.36
N PRO A 4 5.68 31.10 -10.80
CA PRO A 4 6.80 30.62 -11.59
C PRO A 4 6.42 29.36 -12.38
N THR A 5 6.73 29.31 -13.67
CA THR A 5 6.59 28.13 -14.52
C THR A 5 7.86 27.28 -14.48
N ILE A 6 7.73 26.00 -14.16
CA ILE A 6 8.84 25.04 -14.18
C ILE A 6 9.08 24.60 -15.64
N PRO A 7 10.29 24.72 -16.19
CA PRO A 7 10.60 24.29 -17.55
C PRO A 7 10.46 22.76 -17.71
N GLU A 8 10.21 22.32 -18.95
CA GLU A 8 10.24 20.90 -19.29
C GLU A 8 11.67 20.40 -19.36
N GLU A 9 11.95 19.28 -18.67
CA GLU A 9 13.26 18.65 -18.65
C GLU A 9 13.26 17.40 -19.54
N PRO A 10 14.33 17.17 -20.33
CA PRO A 10 14.38 16.09 -21.32
C PRO A 10 14.40 14.67 -20.70
N HIS A 11 14.63 14.55 -19.39
CA HIS A 11 14.77 13.27 -18.69
C HIS A 11 13.81 13.13 -17.50
N ARG A 12 12.65 13.82 -17.55
CA ARG A 12 11.63 13.67 -16.52
C ARG A 12 11.02 12.25 -16.59
N PRO A 13 11.10 11.44 -15.53
CA PRO A 13 10.50 10.11 -15.52
C PRO A 13 8.98 10.20 -15.61
N ASN A 14 8.37 9.17 -16.18
CA ASN A 14 6.92 9.06 -16.20
C ASN A 14 6.37 8.62 -14.83
N GLU A 15 5.07 8.82 -14.59
CA GLU A 15 4.42 8.50 -13.31
C GLU A 15 4.62 7.04 -12.88
N LYS A 16 4.59 6.09 -13.83
CA LYS A 16 4.79 4.67 -13.54
C LYS A 16 6.22 4.35 -13.13
N GLU A 17 7.20 4.94 -13.80
CA GLU A 17 8.62 4.83 -13.43
C GLU A 17 8.84 5.34 -12.01
N VAL A 18 8.28 6.51 -11.68
CA VAL A 18 8.38 7.07 -10.32
C VAL A 18 7.75 6.14 -9.28
N ILE A 19 6.58 5.56 -9.57
CA ILE A 19 5.93 4.61 -8.65
C ILE A 19 6.81 3.36 -8.43
N ILE A 20 7.39 2.81 -9.50
CA ILE A 20 8.29 1.64 -9.42
C ILE A 20 9.52 2.00 -8.58
N ASP A 21 10.16 3.15 -8.84
CA ASP A 21 11.33 3.62 -8.10
C ASP A 21 11.03 3.82 -6.60
N LEU A 22 9.83 4.31 -6.27
CA LEU A 22 9.38 4.46 -4.88
C LEU A 22 9.18 3.11 -4.19
N LEU A 23 8.57 2.14 -4.88
CA LEU A 23 8.42 0.77 -4.37
C LEU A 23 9.78 0.08 -4.19
N GLU A 24 10.70 0.26 -5.14
CA GLU A 24 12.06 -0.26 -5.04
C GLU A 24 12.80 0.36 -3.85
N SER A 25 12.68 1.68 -3.64
CA SER A 25 13.25 2.35 -2.47
C SER A 25 12.72 1.77 -1.15
N ILE A 26 11.42 1.48 -1.06
CA ILE A 26 10.83 0.86 0.14
C ILE A 26 11.42 -0.55 0.34
N ALA A 27 11.48 -1.36 -0.73
CA ALA A 27 12.06 -2.70 -0.67
C ALA A 27 13.54 -2.69 -0.24
N LEU A 28 14.32 -1.71 -0.71
CA LEU A 28 15.72 -1.54 -0.28
C LEU A 28 15.83 -1.14 1.20
N GLU A 29 14.94 -0.28 1.70
CA GLU A 29 14.87 0.05 3.13
C GLU A 29 14.52 -1.18 3.99
N GLU A 30 13.58 -2.03 3.53
CA GLU A 30 13.21 -3.29 4.19
C GLU A 30 14.38 -4.30 4.25
N ILE A 31 15.11 -4.45 3.14
CA ILE A 31 16.31 -5.28 3.09
C ILE A 31 17.33 -4.78 4.11
N ALA A 32 17.59 -3.47 4.16
CA ALA A 32 18.50 -2.87 5.13
C ALA A 32 18.06 -3.12 6.58
N LEU A 33 16.76 -3.04 6.89
CA LEU A 33 16.21 -3.37 8.20
C LEU A 33 16.46 -4.84 8.58
N SER A 34 16.28 -5.78 7.64
CA SER A 34 16.54 -7.20 7.88
C SER A 34 18.00 -7.47 8.29
N HIS A 35 18.96 -6.77 7.65
CA HIS A 35 20.37 -6.86 7.99
C HIS A 35 20.67 -6.29 9.39
N LEU A 36 20.05 -5.17 9.76
CA LEU A 36 20.17 -4.62 11.11
C LEU A 36 19.62 -5.57 12.17
N LEU A 37 18.46 -6.17 11.92
CA LEU A 37 17.83 -7.13 12.82
C LEU A 37 18.70 -8.37 13.00
N LYS A 38 19.28 -8.89 11.91
CA LYS A 38 20.24 -9.99 11.95
C LYS A 38 21.50 -9.63 12.75
N ALA A 39 22.08 -8.46 12.51
CA ALA A 39 23.25 -8.01 13.25
C ALA A 39 22.97 -7.88 14.75
N GLU A 40 21.79 -7.38 15.12
CA GLU A 40 21.36 -7.33 16.53
C GLU A 40 21.21 -8.73 17.12
N ALA A 41 20.61 -9.67 16.38
CA ALA A 41 20.46 -11.06 16.81
C ALA A 41 21.82 -11.75 17.03
N GLU A 42 22.77 -11.56 16.11
CA GLU A 42 24.14 -12.06 16.24
C GLU A 42 24.84 -11.45 17.47
N LYS A 43 24.64 -10.15 17.73
CA LYS A 43 25.15 -9.48 18.94
C LYS A 43 24.56 -10.07 20.22
N VAL A 44 23.26 -10.35 20.25
CA VAL A 44 22.58 -11.03 21.37
C VAL A 44 23.15 -12.42 21.57
N GLN A 45 23.31 -13.19 20.49
CA GLN A 45 23.90 -14.53 20.56
C GLN A 45 25.34 -14.51 21.06
N ALA A 46 26.15 -13.53 20.65
CA ALA A 46 27.51 -13.35 21.13
C ALA A 46 27.55 -12.98 22.64
N PHE A 47 26.60 -12.18 23.11
CA PHE A 47 26.49 -11.80 24.52
C PHE A 47 26.07 -12.98 25.41
N VAL A 48 25.07 -13.74 24.98
CA VAL A 48 24.49 -14.87 25.75
C VAL A 48 25.35 -16.14 25.63
N GLY A 49 26.07 -16.30 24.53
CA GLY A 49 26.85 -17.49 24.22
C GLY A 49 26.01 -18.61 23.62
N LYS A 50 26.65 -19.53 22.87
CA LYS A 50 25.96 -20.62 22.16
C LYS A 50 25.25 -21.60 23.08
N LYS A 51 25.66 -21.68 24.36
CA LYS A 51 25.09 -22.57 25.36
C LYS A 51 24.45 -21.80 26.52
N PHE A 52 24.12 -20.51 26.31
CA PHE A 52 23.63 -19.63 27.38
C PHE A 52 24.62 -19.50 28.54
N ASP A 53 25.92 -19.59 28.22
CA ASP A 53 27.04 -19.67 29.15
C ASP A 53 27.66 -18.30 29.49
N PHE A 54 27.18 -17.23 28.85
CA PHE A 54 27.63 -15.85 29.05
C PHE A 54 29.17 -15.73 29.09
N PRO A 55 29.85 -15.84 27.95
CA PRO A 55 31.30 -16.00 27.88
C PRO A 55 32.10 -14.87 28.55
N THR A 56 31.54 -13.66 28.62
CA THR A 56 32.14 -12.48 29.25
C THR A 56 31.90 -12.38 30.75
N ARG A 57 31.14 -13.32 31.35
CA ARG A 57 30.72 -13.33 32.77
C ARG A 57 30.14 -11.98 33.24
N PRO A 58 29.11 -11.45 32.56
CA PRO A 58 28.48 -10.18 32.90
C PRO A 58 27.80 -10.25 34.27
N SER A 59 27.71 -9.13 34.97
CA SER A 59 26.90 -9.04 36.18
C SER A 59 25.41 -9.00 35.84
N ASN A 60 24.53 -9.27 36.81
CA ASN A 60 23.08 -9.12 36.63
C ASN A 60 22.69 -7.71 36.16
N LYS A 61 23.42 -6.68 36.60
CA LYS A 61 23.21 -5.29 36.15
C LYS A 61 23.52 -5.13 34.66
N ASP A 62 24.58 -5.77 34.17
CA ASP A 62 24.97 -5.73 32.77
C ASP A 62 23.96 -6.47 31.88
N ILE A 63 23.45 -7.62 32.34
CA ILE A 63 22.39 -8.38 31.64
C ILE A 63 21.13 -7.51 31.49
N ILE A 64 20.68 -6.87 32.57
CA ILE A 64 19.51 -5.99 32.54
C ILE A 64 19.76 -4.80 31.59
N LYS A 65 20.94 -4.19 31.66
CA LYS A 65 21.31 -3.05 30.79
C LYS A 65 21.34 -3.46 29.32
N PHE A 66 21.90 -4.62 29.02
CA PHE A 66 21.94 -5.19 27.67
C PHE A 66 20.53 -5.44 27.14
N ASN A 67 19.68 -6.13 27.90
CA ASN A 67 18.30 -6.41 27.50
C ASN A 67 17.47 -5.13 27.28
N LYS A 68 17.63 -4.12 28.14
CA LYS A 68 17.04 -2.79 27.90
C LYS A 68 17.54 -2.14 26.60
N GLY A 69 18.78 -2.41 26.20
CA GLY A 69 19.33 -1.97 24.91
C GLY A 69 18.63 -2.63 23.73
N VAL A 70 18.44 -3.96 23.80
CA VAL A 70 17.74 -4.74 22.78
C VAL A 70 16.29 -4.28 22.64
N ASN A 71 15.57 -4.10 23.76
CA ASN A 71 14.19 -3.59 23.72
C ASN A 71 14.10 -2.22 23.04
N ARG A 72 14.97 -1.28 23.40
CA ARG A 72 15.02 0.04 22.74
C ARG A 72 15.36 -0.05 21.25
N PHE A 73 16.14 -1.05 20.84
CA PHE A 73 16.42 -1.28 19.43
C PHE A 73 15.16 -1.78 18.71
N LEU A 74 14.46 -2.77 19.28
CA LEU A 74 13.20 -3.29 18.74
C LEU A 74 12.12 -2.20 18.64
N ASP A 75 11.99 -1.35 19.66
CA ASP A 75 11.06 -0.20 19.63
C ASP A 75 11.33 0.70 18.41
N LYS A 76 12.61 0.92 18.07
CA LYS A 76 13.01 1.71 16.89
C LYS A 76 12.71 1.01 15.58
N ILE A 77 12.89 -0.31 15.52
CA ILE A 77 12.51 -1.11 14.34
C ILE A 77 11.01 -1.00 14.11
N VAL A 78 10.18 -1.21 15.14
CA VAL A 78 8.71 -1.08 15.04
C VAL A 78 8.29 0.31 14.54
N MET A 79 8.90 1.38 15.04
CA MET A 79 8.63 2.73 14.52
C MET A 79 9.02 2.88 13.05
N LYS A 80 10.12 2.25 12.60
CA LYS A 80 10.57 2.32 11.21
C LYS A 80 9.67 1.50 10.28
N GLU A 81 9.26 0.31 10.70
CA GLU A 81 8.27 -0.54 10.02
C GLU A 81 6.95 0.20 9.82
N TRP A 82 6.47 0.89 10.86
CA TRP A 82 5.27 1.73 10.74
C TRP A 82 5.43 2.86 9.72
N LEU A 83 6.59 3.53 9.70
CA LEU A 83 6.89 4.56 8.69
C LEU A 83 6.95 3.98 7.26
N LEU A 84 7.51 2.78 7.09
CA LEU A 84 7.56 2.10 5.79
C LEU A 84 6.17 1.68 5.32
N LEU A 85 5.33 1.18 6.22
CA LEU A 85 3.92 0.90 5.96
C LEU A 85 3.19 2.15 5.45
N THR A 86 3.31 3.28 6.16
CA THR A 86 2.68 4.54 5.72
C THR A 86 3.22 5.01 4.36
N LYS A 87 4.53 4.86 4.09
CA LYS A 87 5.07 5.17 2.75
C LYS A 87 4.45 4.28 1.68
N LEU A 88 4.32 2.98 1.94
CA LEU A 88 3.73 2.03 1.01
C LEU A 88 2.27 2.36 0.74
N GLU A 89 1.47 2.61 1.77
CA GLU A 89 0.06 3.03 1.65
C GLU A 89 -0.07 4.27 0.75
N ASN A 90 0.77 5.30 0.98
CA ASN A 90 0.77 6.51 0.15
C ASN A 90 1.11 6.22 -1.32
N VAL A 91 2.04 5.30 -1.60
CA VAL A 91 2.37 4.91 -2.97
C VAL A 91 1.23 4.13 -3.62
N LEU A 92 0.56 3.25 -2.88
CA LEU A 92 -0.61 2.51 -3.37
C LEU A 92 -1.78 3.45 -3.71
N GLU A 93 -1.99 4.52 -2.95
CA GLU A 93 -2.99 5.55 -3.29
C GLU A 93 -2.73 6.25 -4.63
N LEU A 94 -1.45 6.35 -5.06
CA LEU A 94 -1.12 6.89 -6.39
C LEU A 94 -1.53 5.93 -7.50
N ILE A 95 -1.39 4.61 -7.28
CA ILE A 95 -1.79 3.57 -8.24
C ILE A 95 -3.32 3.55 -8.40
N ASP A 96 -4.08 3.73 -7.33
CA ASP A 96 -5.55 3.69 -7.39
C ASP A 96 -6.15 4.91 -8.13
N LYS A 97 -5.47 6.06 -8.12
CA LYS A 97 -5.88 7.27 -8.87
C LYS A 97 -5.83 7.08 -10.39
N ASP A 98 -5.01 6.16 -10.89
CA ASP A 98 -4.93 5.83 -12.32
C ASP A 98 -6.18 5.08 -12.84
N HIS A 99 -6.96 4.46 -11.96
CA HIS A 99 -8.16 3.71 -12.34
C HIS A 99 -9.43 4.57 -12.48
N CYS A 100 -9.44 5.82 -12.00
CA CYS A 100 -10.62 6.71 -12.10
C CYS A 100 -10.72 7.52 -13.40
N LYS A 101 -9.67 7.56 -14.24
CA LYS A 101 -9.70 8.33 -15.50
C LYS A 101 -10.34 7.61 -16.70
N LYS A 102 -10.73 6.33 -16.58
CA LYS A 102 -11.22 5.52 -17.71
C LYS A 102 -12.73 5.33 -17.80
N LYS A 103 -13.55 6.01 -16.99
CA LYS A 103 -15.02 5.81 -16.95
C LYS A 103 -15.86 7.06 -17.27
N HIS A 104 -15.49 7.86 -18.27
CA HIS A 104 -16.36 8.97 -18.72
C HIS A 104 -16.44 9.17 -20.24
N ASP A 105 -16.26 8.11 -21.03
CA ASP A 105 -16.57 8.15 -22.46
C ASP A 105 -17.48 6.97 -22.82
N HIS A 106 -18.77 7.07 -22.51
CA HIS A 106 -19.89 6.49 -23.26
C HIS A 106 -21.18 6.74 -22.48
N ASP A 107 -21.92 7.78 -22.87
CA ASP A 107 -23.35 7.69 -23.23
C ASP A 107 -23.94 9.09 -23.37
N HIS A 108 -23.76 9.67 -24.56
CA HIS A 108 -24.60 10.76 -25.02
C HIS A 108 -24.98 10.53 -26.49
N HIS A 109 -26.10 9.85 -26.68
CA HIS A 109 -26.96 9.89 -27.87
C HIS A 109 -28.38 9.74 -27.28
N GLY A 110 -29.27 10.73 -27.30
CA GLY A 110 -29.63 11.61 -28.38
C GLY A 110 -31.09 11.30 -28.69
N ASP A 111 -32.01 11.82 -27.88
CA ASP A 111 -33.45 11.63 -28.00
C ASP A 111 -34.04 12.76 -28.85
N GLU A 112 -34.37 12.48 -30.12
CA GLU A 112 -35.25 13.30 -30.97
C GLU A 112 -36.08 12.41 -31.92
N SER A 113 -37.28 12.07 -31.44
CA SER A 113 -38.60 12.21 -32.10
C SER A 113 -38.84 11.70 -33.55
N LYS A 114 -39.85 10.81 -33.71
CA LYS A 114 -41.03 10.87 -34.65
C LYS A 114 -41.76 9.50 -34.69
N ASN A 115 -42.94 9.35 -34.10
CA ASN A 115 -44.31 9.58 -34.62
C ASN A 115 -44.90 8.52 -35.60
N GLU A 116 -45.93 7.83 -35.09
CA GLU A 116 -47.24 7.47 -35.69
C GLU A 116 -47.51 6.19 -36.53
N SER A 117 -48.48 5.42 -35.98
CA SER A 117 -49.54 4.57 -36.59
C SER A 117 -49.13 3.18 -37.09
N SER A 118 -49.91 2.09 -36.96
CA SER A 118 -51.36 1.93 -36.74
C SER A 118 -51.71 0.52 -36.20
N SER A 119 -52.87 0.40 -35.53
CA SER A 119 -53.80 -0.77 -35.51
C SER A 119 -53.30 -2.12 -34.96
N ASP A 120 -54.06 -2.95 -34.25
CA ASP A 120 -55.44 -2.95 -33.74
C ASP A 120 -55.52 -4.12 -32.73
N GLU A 121 -56.39 -3.98 -31.72
CA GLU A 121 -57.31 -5.02 -31.19
C GLU A 121 -56.71 -6.39 -30.75
N SER A 122 -56.69 -6.79 -29.47
CA SER A 122 -57.88 -7.21 -28.70
C SER A 122 -57.50 -7.49 -27.24
N ARG A 123 -58.36 -7.06 -26.31
CA ARG A 123 -58.36 -7.46 -24.90
C ARG A 123 -59.04 -8.81 -24.76
N GLU A 124 -58.43 -9.76 -24.04
CA GLU A 124 -59.18 -10.75 -23.26
C GLU A 124 -58.56 -10.86 -21.88
N ASP A 125 -59.39 -10.51 -20.90
CA ASP A 125 -59.18 -10.61 -19.47
C ASP A 125 -59.80 -11.94 -19.04
N SER A 126 -59.07 -12.80 -18.33
CA SER A 126 -59.63 -13.99 -17.67
C SER A 126 -58.74 -14.41 -16.51
N SER A 127 -59.13 -13.92 -15.34
CA SER A 127 -58.94 -14.51 -14.03
C SER A 127 -59.40 -15.97 -13.96
N ASN A 128 -58.58 -16.83 -13.33
CA ASN A 128 -58.94 -17.93 -12.40
C ASN A 128 -57.65 -18.73 -12.13
N GLU A 129 -57.07 -18.72 -10.93
CA GLU A 129 -57.49 -19.44 -9.72
C GLU A 129 -57.48 -20.96 -9.89
N SER A 130 -56.50 -21.64 -9.26
CA SER A 130 -56.63 -22.89 -8.46
C SER A 130 -55.40 -23.81 -8.55
N ASN A 131 -54.86 -24.15 -7.36
CA ASN A 131 -54.43 -25.47 -6.83
C ASN A 131 -53.58 -26.38 -7.76
N ASP A 132 -52.41 -26.90 -7.38
CA ASP A 132 -51.99 -27.61 -6.15
C ASP A 132 -50.47 -27.45 -5.94
#